data_AF-A0A0F9B8R9-F1
#
_entry.id   AF-A0A0F9B8R9-F1
#
_cell.length_a   1.000
_cell.length_b   1.000
_cell.length_c   1.000
_cell.angle_alpha   90.00
_cell.angle_beta   90.00
_cell.angle_gamma   90.00
#
_symmetry.space_group_name_H-M   'P 1'
#
loop_
_entity.id
_entity.type
_entity.pdbx_description
1 polymer ?
#
loop_
_entity_poly.entity_id
_entity_poly.type
_entity_poly.pdbx_seq_one_letter_code
_entity_poly.pdbx_strand_id
1 'polypeptide(L)'
;MNNYGKRYTEQTNSENLSEFNDAIAQLQRIGNLWEQCHYFRRRANLQQWNVLLDSVWLELIQDCDDDDEKNISGVNKEYLKNKLKRDIIYQILIKKESILRKIQKDQGKGGKKKKDDDGL
;
A
#
# COMPACT_ATOMS: atom_id res chain seq x y z
N MET A 1 -46.06 7.92 -5.49
CA MET A 1 -44.85 7.86 -4.64
C MET A 1 -43.68 7.46 -5.53
N ASN A 2 -42.63 8.29 -5.56
CA ASN A 2 -41.58 8.26 -6.59
C ASN A 2 -40.54 7.17 -6.28
N ASN A 3 -40.66 5.99 -6.91
CA ASN A 3 -39.80 4.82 -6.70
C ASN A 3 -38.33 5.03 -7.12
N TYR A 4 -38.06 6.07 -7.91
CA TYR A 4 -36.73 6.40 -8.41
C TYR A 4 -35.82 6.93 -7.30
N GLY A 5 -36.30 7.87 -6.47
CA GLY A 5 -35.50 8.48 -5.41
C GLY A 5 -35.02 7.48 -4.35
N LYS A 6 -35.83 6.45 -4.07
CA LYS A 6 -35.50 5.42 -3.07
C LYS A 6 -34.41 4.46 -3.54
N ARG A 7 -34.42 4.07 -4.82
CA ARG A 7 -33.38 3.23 -5.44
C ARG A 7 -32.02 3.92 -5.51
N TYR A 8 -31.97 5.20 -5.87
CA TYR A 8 -30.72 5.95 -5.91
C TYR A 8 -30.08 6.11 -4.52
N THR A 9 -30.89 6.35 -3.47
CA THR A 9 -30.38 6.47 -2.09
C THR A 9 -29.93 5.13 -1.49
N GLU A 10 -30.59 4.02 -1.85
CA GLU A 10 -30.20 2.68 -1.40
C GLU A 10 -28.92 2.20 -2.09
N GLN A 11 -28.78 2.48 -3.40
CA GLN A 11 -27.59 2.12 -4.17
C GLN A 11 -26.34 2.88 -3.69
N THR A 12 -26.44 4.20 -3.53
CA THR A 12 -25.33 5.03 -3.02
C THR A 12 -24.91 4.66 -1.58
N ASN A 13 -25.85 4.32 -0.69
CA ASN A 13 -25.51 3.79 0.63
C ASN A 13 -24.81 2.43 0.57
N SER A 14 -25.20 1.56 -0.37
CA SER A 14 -24.57 0.25 -0.52
C SER A 14 -23.14 0.33 -1.07
N GLU A 15 -22.87 1.25 -2.00
CA GLU A 15 -21.55 1.49 -2.59
C GLU A 15 -20.59 2.07 -1.53
N ASN A 16 -21.04 3.07 -0.77
CA ASN A 16 -20.25 3.67 0.32
C ASN A 16 -19.89 2.65 1.42
N LEU A 17 -20.81 1.74 1.76
CA LEU A 17 -20.54 0.67 2.72
C LEU A 17 -19.54 -0.35 2.17
N SER A 18 -19.61 -0.67 0.88
CA SER A 18 -18.66 -1.57 0.23
C SER A 18 -17.24 -0.99 0.23
N GLU A 19 -17.08 0.24 -0.24
CA GLU A 19 -15.77 0.93 -0.29
C GLU A 19 -15.14 1.05 1.10
N PHE A 20 -15.96 1.39 2.12
CA PHE A 20 -15.49 1.47 3.50
C PHE A 20 -15.03 0.12 4.04
N ASN A 21 -15.78 -0.96 3.77
CA ASN A 21 -15.39 -2.30 4.18
C ASN A 21 -14.12 -2.77 3.48
N ASP A 22 -13.96 -2.46 2.20
CA ASP A 22 -12.78 -2.79 1.41
C ASP A 22 -11.53 -2.07 1.95
N ALA A 23 -11.65 -0.79 2.29
CA ALA A 23 -10.57 -0.02 2.92
C ALA A 23 -10.17 -0.61 4.29
N ILE A 24 -11.14 -0.99 5.12
CA ILE A 24 -10.85 -1.66 6.41
C ILE A 24 -10.14 -3.00 6.16
N ALA A 25 -10.62 -3.80 5.22
CA ALA A 25 -10.03 -5.09 4.90
C ALA A 25 -8.58 -4.92 4.41
N GLN A 26 -8.32 -3.93 3.55
CA GLN A 26 -6.98 -3.59 3.07
C GLN A 26 -6.06 -3.19 4.23
N LEU A 27 -6.51 -2.32 5.14
CA LEU A 27 -5.75 -1.92 6.32
C LEU A 27 -5.38 -3.13 7.21
N GLN A 28 -6.32 -4.05 7.42
CA GLN A 28 -6.06 -5.28 8.18
C GLN A 28 -5.04 -6.17 7.48
N ARG A 29 -5.15 -6.38 6.16
CA ARG A 29 -4.18 -7.16 5.38
C ARG A 29 -2.78 -6.56 5.44
N ILE A 30 -2.66 -5.25 5.22
CA ILE A 30 -1.37 -4.54 5.31
C ILE A 30 -0.78 -4.64 6.73
N GLY A 31 -1.61 -4.49 7.77
CA GLY A 31 -1.18 -4.67 9.16
C GLY A 31 -0.55 -6.05 9.40
N ASN A 32 -1.21 -7.11 8.95
CA ASN A 32 -0.72 -8.49 9.06
C ASN A 32 0.58 -8.70 8.26
N LEU A 33 0.71 -8.08 7.07
CA LEU A 33 1.93 -8.15 6.27
C LEU A 33 3.11 -7.48 6.97
N TRP A 34 2.88 -6.35 7.65
CA TRP A 34 3.93 -5.68 8.42
C TRP A 34 4.42 -6.49 9.62
N GLU A 35 3.51 -7.12 10.35
CA GLU A 35 3.88 -8.02 11.45
C GLU A 35 4.77 -9.16 10.95
N GLN A 36 4.42 -9.76 9.82
CA GLN A 36 5.23 -10.81 9.19
C GLN A 36 6.57 -10.27 8.69
N CYS A 37 6.62 -9.07 8.10
CA CYS A 37 7.89 -8.42 7.73
C CYS A 37 8.82 -8.31 8.95
N HIS A 38 8.29 -7.84 10.09
CA HIS A 38 9.06 -7.74 11.34
C HIS A 38 9.52 -9.11 11.85
N TYR A 39 8.70 -10.14 11.70
CA TYR A 39 9.05 -11.51 12.07
C TYR A 39 10.25 -12.04 11.26
N PHE A 40 10.24 -11.89 9.93
CA PHE A 40 11.32 -12.41 9.06
C PHE A 40 12.57 -11.54 9.08
N ARG A 41 12.42 -10.20 9.21
CA ARG A 41 13.55 -9.28 9.40
C ARG A 41 14.37 -9.63 10.63
N ARG A 42 13.72 -9.88 11.79
CA ARG A 42 14.41 -10.25 13.04
C ARG A 42 15.16 -11.58 12.95
N ARG A 43 14.71 -12.51 12.10
CA ARG A 43 15.38 -13.80 11.85
C ARG A 43 16.40 -13.74 10.71
N ALA A 44 16.67 -12.56 10.16
CA ALA A 44 17.53 -12.37 9.00
C ALA A 44 17.13 -13.23 7.78
N ASN A 45 15.85 -13.58 7.64
CA ASN A 45 15.32 -14.29 6.46
C ASN A 45 14.95 -13.25 5.40
N LEU A 46 15.95 -12.83 4.62
CA LEU A 46 15.86 -11.72 3.69
C LEU A 46 14.96 -12.01 2.49
N GLN A 47 14.93 -13.28 2.03
CA GLN A 47 14.09 -13.67 0.90
C GLN A 47 12.61 -13.55 1.26
N GLN A 48 12.18 -14.13 2.39
CA GLN A 48 10.79 -14.04 2.82
C GLN A 48 10.40 -12.62 3.21
N TRP A 49 11.33 -11.87 3.79
CA TRP A 49 11.10 -10.45 4.02
C TRP A 49 10.88 -9.69 2.72
N ASN A 50 11.69 -9.92 1.67
CA ASN A 50 11.46 -9.28 0.37
C ASN A 50 10.10 -9.65 -0.25
N VAL A 51 9.72 -10.93 -0.21
CA VAL A 51 8.43 -11.40 -0.73
C VAL A 51 7.27 -10.67 -0.04
N LEU A 52 7.34 -10.50 1.29
CA LEU A 52 6.30 -9.78 2.03
C LEU A 52 6.29 -8.29 1.71
N LEU A 53 7.44 -7.66 1.48
CA LEU A 53 7.49 -6.28 1.01
C LEU A 53 6.89 -6.13 -0.40
N ASP A 54 7.05 -7.13 -1.27
CA ASP A 54 6.36 -7.19 -2.57
C ASP A 54 4.84 -7.33 -2.39
N SER A 55 4.39 -8.14 -1.42
CA SER A 55 2.95 -8.22 -1.09
C SER A 55 2.40 -6.90 -0.54
N VAL A 56 3.16 -6.20 0.32
CA VAL A 56 2.77 -4.85 0.79
C VAL A 56 2.65 -3.89 -0.39
N TRP A 57 3.60 -3.91 -1.32
CA TRP A 57 3.54 -3.08 -2.52
C TRP A 57 2.27 -3.34 -3.33
N LEU A 58 1.89 -4.60 -3.55
CA LEU A 58 0.68 -4.94 -4.31
C LEU A 58 -0.62 -4.44 -3.65
N GLU A 59 -0.66 -4.34 -2.33
CA GLU A 59 -1.81 -3.75 -1.63
C GLU A 59 -1.83 -2.21 -1.77
N LEU A 60 -0.66 -1.56 -1.88
CA LEU A 60 -0.55 -0.10 -1.93
C LEU A 60 -0.62 0.47 -3.37
N ILE A 61 -0.26 -0.31 -4.39
CA ILE A 61 -0.01 0.20 -5.76
C ILE A 61 -1.19 0.95 -6.38
N GLN A 62 -2.43 0.60 -6.00
CA GLN A 62 -3.64 1.19 -6.58
C GLN A 62 -3.71 2.72 -6.41
N ASP A 63 -3.16 3.23 -5.30
CA ASP A 63 -3.18 4.65 -4.96
C ASP A 63 -1.77 5.29 -5.05
N CYS A 64 -0.86 4.69 -5.83
CA CYS A 64 0.50 5.18 -6.03
C CYS A 64 0.63 6.01 -7.32
N ASP A 65 1.55 6.96 -7.32
CA ASP A 65 1.93 7.71 -8.52
C ASP A 65 3.13 7.08 -9.26
N ASP A 66 3.47 7.63 -10.43
CA ASP A 66 4.59 7.16 -11.26
C ASP A 66 5.95 7.25 -10.53
N ASP A 67 6.10 8.23 -9.64
CA ASP A 67 7.33 8.43 -8.88
C ASP A 67 7.50 7.31 -7.82
N ASP A 68 6.42 6.93 -7.15
CA ASP A 68 6.38 5.80 -6.23
C ASP A 68 6.73 4.48 -6.94
N GLU A 69 6.11 4.22 -8.10
CA GLU A 69 6.42 3.02 -8.90
C GLU A 69 7.90 3.01 -9.33
N LYS A 70 8.42 4.14 -9.81
CA LYS A 70 9.82 4.28 -10.21
C LYS A 70 10.78 4.04 -9.04
N ASN A 71 10.45 4.53 -7.84
CA ASN A 71 11.24 4.31 -6.64
C ASN A 71 11.30 2.82 -6.28
N ILE A 72 10.16 2.12 -6.28
CA ILE A 72 10.11 0.68 -6.02
C ILE A 72 10.84 -0.12 -7.10
N SER A 73 10.64 0.20 -8.38
CA SER A 73 11.34 -0.42 -9.50
C SER A 73 12.86 -0.24 -9.39
N GLY A 74 13.32 0.96 -9.00
CA GLY A 74 14.73 1.25 -8.75
C GLY A 74 15.33 0.37 -7.66
N VAL A 75 14.62 0.20 -6.54
CA VAL A 75 15.03 -0.66 -5.43
C VAL A 75 15.04 -2.14 -5.82
N ASN A 76 14.06 -2.61 -6.59
CA ASN A 76 14.02 -3.98 -7.09
C ASN A 76 15.19 -4.28 -8.05
N LYS A 77 15.55 -3.33 -8.93
CA LYS A 77 16.75 -3.44 -9.76
C LYS A 77 18.02 -3.51 -8.91
N GLU A 78 18.10 -2.71 -7.84
CA GLU A 78 19.22 -2.72 -6.89
C GLU A 78 19.35 -4.07 -6.16
N TYR A 79 18.22 -4.64 -5.73
CA TYR A 79 18.15 -5.96 -5.11
C TYR A 79 18.69 -7.05 -6.04
N LEU A 80 18.20 -7.10 -7.29
CA LEU A 80 18.62 -8.11 -8.27
C LEU A 80 20.12 -8.05 -8.57
N LYS A 81 20.68 -6.84 -8.69
CA LYS A 81 22.13 -6.63 -8.90
C LYS A 81 22.99 -7.13 -7.74
N ASN A 82 22.43 -7.18 -6.53
CA ASN A 82 23.16 -7.50 -5.30
C ASN A 82 22.72 -8.81 -4.64
N LYS A 83 22.03 -9.72 -5.36
CA LYS A 83 21.39 -10.93 -4.80
C LYS A 83 22.32 -11.86 -4.00
N LEU A 84 23.64 -11.74 -4.14
CA LEU A 84 24.64 -12.56 -3.46
C LEU A 84 25.30 -11.85 -2.25
N LYS A 85 25.05 -10.55 -2.06
CA LYS A 85 25.71 -9.73 -1.04
C LYS A 85 24.73 -9.46 0.10
N ARG A 86 24.74 -10.35 1.10
CA ARG A 86 23.71 -10.41 2.15
C ARG A 86 23.57 -9.11 2.95
N ASP A 87 24.69 -8.50 3.33
CA ASP A 87 24.77 -7.22 4.03
C ASP A 87 24.14 -6.08 3.23
N ILE A 88 24.43 -6.02 1.93
CA ILE A 88 23.85 -5.04 1.02
C ILE A 88 22.35 -5.30 0.81
N ILE A 89 21.93 -6.55 0.66
CA ILE A 89 20.50 -6.90 0.56
C ILE A 89 19.74 -6.40 1.79
N TYR A 90 20.28 -6.58 2.99
CA TYR A 90 19.63 -6.10 4.20
C TYR A 90 19.37 -4.58 4.14
N GLN A 91 20.35 -3.80 3.71
CA GLN A 91 20.22 -2.35 3.55
C GLN A 91 19.19 -1.98 2.46
N ILE A 92 19.19 -2.69 1.33
CA ILE A 92 18.21 -2.50 0.25
C ILE A 92 16.80 -2.78 0.74
N LEU A 93 16.59 -3.83 1.54
CA LEU A 93 15.27 -4.16 2.08
C LEU A 93 14.81 -3.18 3.16
N ILE A 94 15.72 -2.62 3.97
CA ILE A 94 15.40 -1.47 4.84
C ILE A 94 14.92 -0.27 4.02
N LYS A 95 15.63 0.07 2.95
CA LYS A 95 15.25 1.17 2.05
C LYS A 95 13.88 0.92 1.42
N LYS A 96 13.62 -0.30 0.94
CA LYS A 96 12.32 -0.72 0.41
C LYS A 96 11.20 -0.56 1.45
N GLU A 97 11.41 -1.07 2.66
CA GLU A 97 10.46 -0.92 3.78
C GLU A 97 10.18 0.56 4.07
N SER A 98 11.20 1.41 4.09
CA SER A 98 11.05 2.85 4.35
C SER A 98 10.21 3.56 3.28
N ILE A 99 10.39 3.22 2.00
CA ILE A 99 9.60 3.79 0.90
C ILE A 99 8.14 3.37 1.04
N LEU A 100 7.88 2.07 1.23
CA LEU A 100 6.51 1.55 1.37
C LEU A 100 5.78 2.13 2.58
N ARG A 101 6.47 2.37 3.71
CA ARG A 101 5.88 3.05 4.87
C ARG A 101 5.53 4.51 4.58
N LYS A 102 6.34 5.20 3.77
CA LYS A 102 6.04 6.57 3.35
C LYS A 102 4.78 6.59 2.48
N ILE A 103 4.71 5.71 1.49
CA ILE A 103 3.54 5.55 0.61
C ILE A 103 2.27 5.30 1.42
N GLN A 104 2.28 4.29 2.30
CA GLN A 104 1.13 3.99 3.15
C GLN A 104 0.73 5.18 4.03
N LYS A 105 1.70 5.90 4.60
CA LYS A 105 1.43 7.09 5.41
C LYS A 105 0.77 8.20 4.59
N ASP A 106 1.15 8.36 3.34
CA ASP A 106 0.62 9.40 2.46
C ASP A 106 -0.79 9.03 1.98
N GLN A 107 -1.06 7.74 1.72
CA GLN A 107 -2.43 7.22 1.48
C GLN A 107 -3.34 7.36 2.71
N GLY A 108 -2.83 7.08 3.92
CA GLY A 108 -3.57 7.24 5.16
C GLY A 108 -3.92 8.70 5.52
N LYS A 109 -3.30 9.69 4.86
CA LYS A 109 -3.68 11.11 4.94
C LYS A 109 -4.66 11.52 3.83
N GLY A 110 -4.90 10.66 2.85
CA GLY A 110 -5.69 10.90 1.63
C GLY A 110 -7.17 11.17 1.86
N GLY A 111 -7.73 10.77 3.01
CA GLY A 111 -9.08 11.20 3.44
C GLY A 111 -9.24 12.72 3.65
N LYS A 112 -8.17 13.51 3.48
CA LYS A 112 -8.17 14.98 3.58
C LYS A 112 -7.58 15.70 2.36
N LYS A 113 -7.46 15.08 1.19
CA LYS A 113 -7.40 15.90 -0.03
C LYS A 113 -8.84 16.27 -0.37
N LYS A 114 -9.34 17.34 0.25
CA LYS A 114 -10.49 18.08 -0.29
C LYS A 114 -10.16 18.28 -1.77
N LYS A 115 -11.02 17.78 -2.66
CA LYS A 115 -11.14 18.37 -3.98
C LYS A 115 -11.37 19.84 -3.71
N ASP A 116 -10.40 20.68 -4.03
CA ASP A 116 -10.67 22.10 -4.08
C ASP A 116 -11.80 22.24 -5.11
N ASP A 117 -12.96 22.64 -4.58
CA ASP A 117 -14.14 23.03 -5.32
C ASP A 117 -13.71 23.90 -6.50
N ASP A 118 -14.31 23.60 -7.65
CA ASP A 118 -14.40 24.48 -8.80
C ASP A 118 -14.73 25.91 -8.33
N GLY A 119 -13.69 26.74 -8.27
CA GLY A 119 -13.77 28.13 -7.87
C GLY A 119 -13.71 29.05 -9.08
N LEU A 120 -14.90 29.33 -9.63
CA LEU A 120 -15.32 30.39 -10.56
C LEU A 120 -15.07 30.19 -12.07
#